data_AF-A0A814EL57-F1
#
_entry.id   AF-A0A814EL57-F1
#
_cell.length_a   1.000
_cell.length_b   1.000
_cell.length_c   1.000
_cell.angle_alpha   90.00
_cell.angle_beta   90.00
_cell.angle_gamma   90.00
#
_symmetry.space_group_name_H-M   'P 1'
#
loop_
_entity.id
_entity.type
_entity.pdbx_description
1 polymer ?
#
loop_
_entity_poly.entity_id
_entity_poly.type
_entity_poly.pdbx_seq_one_letter_code
_entity_poly.pdbx_strand_id
1 'polypeptide(L)'
;IRWNSTFKMIHRLIKLRDLVDAMFTKRDFKGLTSIQEKKFRSLVFTYDDWELINAFHDCLDIFDKATTMLSGDYPTQSMSYFVLQTLKEKC
;
A
#
# COMPACT_ATOMS: atom_id res chain seq x y z
N ILE A 1 15.06 -0.20 7.21
CA ILE A 1 14.27 -1.17 6.41
C ILE A 1 14.11 -0.68 4.98
N ARG A 2 15.00 -1.13 4.08
CA ARG A 2 15.16 -0.64 2.68
C ARG A 2 14.29 -1.41 1.66
N TRP A 3 13.77 -2.59 2.02
CA TRP A 3 13.15 -3.53 1.09
C TRP A 3 11.61 -3.55 1.08
N ASN A 4 10.95 -2.78 1.96
CA ASN A 4 9.48 -2.77 2.09
C ASN A 4 8.86 -1.47 1.54
N SER A 5 9.48 -0.89 0.50
CA SER A 5 9.05 0.38 -0.09
C SER A 5 7.64 0.30 -0.66
N THR A 6 7.30 -0.80 -1.35
CA THR A 6 5.97 -1.03 -1.94
C THR A 6 4.88 -1.08 -0.87
N PHE A 7 5.07 -1.88 0.18
CA PHE A 7 4.12 -1.96 1.30
C PHE A 7 3.92 -0.59 1.95
N LYS A 8 5.00 0.13 2.24
CA LYS A 8 4.93 1.47 2.86
C LYS A 8 4.24 2.49 1.97
N MET A 9 4.46 2.42 0.65
CA MET A 9 3.78 3.27 -0.32
C MET A 9 2.29 3.01 -0.30
N ILE A 10 1.87 1.74 -0.44
CA ILE A 10 0.47 1.33 -0.42
C ILE A 10 -0.20 1.72 0.91
N HIS A 11 0.45 1.43 2.03
CA HIS A 11 -0.05 1.77 3.36
C HIS A 11 -0.29 3.28 3.53
N ARG A 12 0.61 4.11 3.02
CA ARG A 12 0.45 5.57 3.03
C ARG A 12 -0.65 6.03 2.07
N LEU A 13 -0.75 5.41 0.90
CA LEU A 13 -1.79 5.70 -0.08
C LEU A 13 -3.18 5.46 0.51
N ILE A 14 -3.40 4.31 1.14
CA ILE A 14 -4.66 3.97 1.82
C ILE A 14 -4.97 5.00 2.92
N LYS A 15 -3.98 5.34 3.76
CA LYS A 15 -4.15 6.36 4.82
C LYS A 15 -4.49 7.76 4.29
N LEU A 16 -4.14 8.07 3.05
CA LEU A 16 -4.39 9.34 2.41
C LEU A 16 -5.57 9.30 1.42
N ARG A 17 -6.37 8.21 1.42
CA ARG A 17 -7.49 8.02 0.50
C ARG A 17 -8.38 9.25 0.37
N ASP A 18 -8.86 9.79 1.50
CA ASP A 18 -9.76 10.96 1.50
C ASP A 18 -9.12 12.19 0.85
N LEU A 19 -7.81 12.37 1.04
CA LEU A 19 -7.06 13.48 0.45
C LEU A 19 -6.87 13.27 -1.06
N VAL A 20 -6.56 12.04 -1.46
CA VAL A 20 -6.44 11.67 -2.89
C VAL A 20 -7.78 11.89 -3.58
N ASP A 21 -8.87 11.37 -3.03
CA ASP A 21 -10.22 11.53 -3.58
C ASP A 21 -10.63 13.02 -3.62
N ALA A 22 -10.28 13.80 -2.60
CA ALA A 22 -10.51 15.25 -2.59
C ALA A 22 -9.71 15.99 -3.68
N MET A 23 -8.48 15.54 -3.99
CA MET A 23 -7.68 16.14 -5.07
C MET A 23 -8.35 16.00 -6.43
N PHE A 24 -8.99 14.86 -6.71
CA PHE A 24 -9.64 14.63 -8.01
C PHE A 24 -11.05 15.24 -8.10
N THR A 25 -11.75 15.37 -6.97
CA THR A 25 -13.15 15.83 -6.94
C THR A 25 -13.30 17.32 -6.67
N LYS A 26 -12.54 17.88 -5.72
CA LYS A 26 -12.77 19.24 -5.18
C LYS A 26 -11.78 20.29 -5.67
N ARG A 27 -10.68 19.89 -6.30
CA ARG A 27 -9.65 20.85 -6.72
C ARG A 27 -10.01 21.50 -8.06
N ASP A 28 -10.02 22.83 -8.07
CA ASP A 28 -10.04 23.58 -9.33
C ASP A 28 -8.65 23.57 -9.97
N PHE A 29 -8.60 22.98 -11.15
CA PHE A 29 -7.38 22.79 -11.94
C PHE A 29 -7.10 24.02 -12.81
N LYS A 30 -6.69 25.12 -12.18
CA LYS A 30 -6.33 26.35 -12.90
C LYS A 30 -5.16 26.08 -13.86
N GLY A 31 -5.34 26.45 -15.13
CA GLY A 31 -4.32 26.32 -16.18
C GLY A 31 -4.34 25.01 -16.97
N LEU A 32 -5.27 24.08 -16.68
CA LEU A 32 -5.49 22.88 -17.49
C LEU A 32 -6.58 23.15 -18.54
N THR A 33 -6.42 22.58 -19.73
CA THR A 33 -7.49 22.57 -20.74
C THR A 33 -8.59 21.60 -20.32
N SER A 34 -9.81 21.78 -20.86
CA SER A 34 -10.96 20.92 -20.55
C SER A 34 -10.70 19.43 -20.81
N ILE A 35 -9.93 19.10 -21.85
CA ILE A 35 -9.54 17.73 -22.18
C ILE A 35 -8.61 17.15 -21.11
N GLN A 36 -7.62 17.94 -20.66
CA GLN A 36 -6.68 17.50 -19.63
C GLN A 36 -7.37 17.34 -18.28
N GLU A 37 -8.30 18.25 -17.94
CA GLU A 37 -9.10 18.13 -16.72
C GLU A 37 -9.97 16.87 -16.74
N LYS A 38 -10.67 16.60 -17.84
CA LYS A 38 -11.47 15.38 -18.00
C LYS A 38 -10.61 14.12 -17.86
N LYS A 39 -9.44 14.10 -18.49
CA LYS A 39 -8.48 12.99 -18.39
C LYS A 39 -7.92 12.85 -16.97
N PHE A 40 -7.69 13.95 -16.25
CA PHE A 40 -7.22 13.89 -14.88
C PHE A 40 -8.29 13.33 -13.94
N ARG A 41 -9.54 13.80 -14.06
CA ARG A 41 -10.67 13.29 -13.26
C ARG A 41 -10.96 11.81 -13.53
N SER A 42 -10.70 11.31 -14.74
CA SER A 42 -10.84 9.88 -15.05
C SER A 42 -9.75 8.98 -14.46
N LEU A 43 -8.70 9.55 -13.84
CA LEU A 43 -7.66 8.78 -13.15
C LEU A 43 -7.97 8.55 -11.67
N VAL A 44 -9.13 9.02 -11.19
CA VAL A 44 -9.52 8.74 -9.80
C VAL A 44 -9.70 7.23 -9.63
N PHE A 45 -9.20 6.71 -8.52
CA PHE A 45 -9.39 5.31 -8.18
C PHE A 45 -10.87 5.01 -7.98
N THR A 46 -11.33 3.94 -8.60
CA THR A 46 -12.67 3.41 -8.38
C THR A 46 -12.75 2.66 -7.05
N TYR A 47 -13.96 2.28 -6.65
CA TYR A 47 -14.15 1.42 -5.47
C TYR A 47 -13.36 0.10 -5.61
N ASP A 48 -13.43 -0.54 -6.78
CA ASP A 48 -12.75 -1.80 -7.05
C ASP A 48 -11.23 -1.67 -7.01
N ASP A 49 -10.69 -0.54 -7.47
CA ASP A 49 -9.25 -0.26 -7.35
C ASP A 49 -8.82 -0.17 -5.89
N TRP A 50 -9.62 0.47 -5.04
CA TRP A 50 -9.33 0.56 -3.61
C TRP A 50 -9.43 -0.79 -2.90
N GLU A 51 -10.41 -1.62 -3.25
CA GLU A 51 -10.51 -3.00 -2.74
C GLU A 51 -9.28 -3.81 -3.13
N LEU A 52 -8.83 -3.71 -4.39
CA LEU A 52 -7.62 -4.38 -4.86
C LEU A 52 -6.37 -3.88 -4.11
N ILE A 53 -6.24 -2.56 -3.93
CA ILE A 53 -5.13 -1.96 -3.17
C ILE A 53 -5.11 -2.45 -1.72
N ASN A 54 -6.28 -2.57 -1.06
CA ASN A 54 -6.39 -3.12 0.29
C ASN A 54 -6.01 -4.60 0.32
N ALA A 55 -6.47 -5.41 -0.64
CA ALA A 55 -6.08 -6.82 -0.72
C ALA A 55 -4.56 -7.00 -0.90
N PHE A 56 -3.93 -6.15 -1.72
CA PHE A 56 -2.47 -6.13 -1.84
C PHE A 56 -1.77 -5.70 -0.55
N HIS A 57 -2.32 -4.70 0.15
CA HIS A 57 -1.82 -4.25 1.44
C HIS A 57 -1.83 -5.40 2.46
N ASP A 58 -2.95 -6.11 2.59
CA ASP A 58 -3.12 -7.21 3.53
C ASP A 58 -2.18 -8.39 3.25
N CYS A 59 -1.99 -8.73 1.97
CA CYS A 59 -1.04 -9.76 1.55
C CYS A 59 0.40 -9.38 1.94
N LEU A 60 0.78 -8.12 1.72
CA LEU A 60 2.13 -7.64 2.00
C LEU A 60 2.39 -7.38 3.50
N ASP A 61 1.35 -7.10 4.29
CA ASP A 61 1.44 -6.79 5.72
C ASP A 61 2.09 -7.93 6.52
N ILE A 62 1.77 -9.18 6.18
CA ILE A 62 2.32 -10.37 6.85
C ILE A 62 3.85 -10.43 6.63
N PHE A 63 4.32 -10.12 5.43
CA PHE A 63 5.75 -10.11 5.10
C PHE A 63 6.48 -8.92 5.74
N ASP A 64 5.85 -7.75 5.85
CA ASP A 64 6.42 -6.59 6.53
C ASP A 64 6.57 -6.86 8.04
N LYS A 65 5.56 -7.49 8.67
CA LYS A 65 5.61 -7.95 10.07
C LYS A 65 6.71 -8.98 10.29
N ALA A 66 6.79 -10.00 9.43
CA ALA A 66 7.84 -11.02 9.49
C ALA A 66 9.24 -10.39 9.38
N THR A 67 9.43 -9.49 8.42
CA THR A 67 10.71 -8.79 8.22
C THR A 67 11.05 -7.92 9.43
N THR A 68 10.07 -7.21 9.99
CA THR A 68 10.27 -6.36 11.18
C THR A 68 10.67 -7.21 12.40
N MET A 69 10.00 -8.34 12.62
CA MET A 69 10.34 -9.28 13.70
C MET A 69 11.78 -9.82 13.56
N LEU A 70 12.18 -10.19 12.35
CA LEU A 70 13.52 -10.74 12.09
C LEU A 70 14.62 -9.68 12.00
N SER A 71 14.27 -8.40 11.87
CA SER A 71 15.23 -7.29 11.82
C SER A 71 15.56 -6.70 13.20
N GLY A 72 15.01 -7.26 14.29
CA GLY A 72 15.34 -6.85 15.67
C GLY A 72 16.76 -7.25 16.09
N ASP A 73 17.17 -6.89 17.30
CA ASP A 73 18.57 -7.08 17.76
C ASP A 73 18.96 -8.54 18.06
N TYR A 74 18.00 -9.47 18.13
CA TYR A 74 18.26 -10.88 18.48
C TYR A 74 17.36 -11.91 17.76
N PRO A 75 17.35 -11.96 16.42
CA PRO A 75 16.64 -13.00 15.71
C PRO A 75 17.39 -14.32 15.88
N THR A 76 16.77 -15.28 16.55
CA THR A 76 17.33 -16.64 16.67
C THR A 76 16.99 -17.46 15.43
N GLN A 77 17.80 -18.47 15.10
CA GLN A 77 17.52 -19.36 13.96
C GLN A 77 16.16 -20.08 14.10
N SER A 78 15.75 -20.40 15.33
CA SER A 78 14.44 -20.98 15.62
C SER A 78 13.30 -20.01 15.33
N MET A 79 13.46 -18.71 15.61
CA MET A 79 12.49 -17.68 15.23
C MET A 79 12.39 -17.55 13.71
N SER A 80 13.51 -17.55 12.99
CA SER A 80 13.51 -17.54 11.51
C SER A 80 12.78 -18.76 10.94
N TYR A 81 13.02 -19.95 11.49
CA TYR A 81 12.33 -21.18 11.08
C TYR A 81 10.81 -21.09 11.33
N PHE A 82 10.41 -20.62 12.51
CA PHE A 82 8.99 -20.44 12.86
C PHE A 82 8.28 -19.44 11.93
N VAL A 83 8.92 -18.30 11.65
CA VAL A 83 8.38 -17.28 10.73
C VAL A 83 8.20 -17.86 9.33
N LEU A 84 9.18 -18.62 8.82
CA LEU A 84 9.09 -19.26 7.51
C LEU A 84 7.96 -20.29 7.42
N GLN A 85 7.74 -21.10 8.45
CA GLN A 85 6.61 -22.04 8.48
C GLN A 85 5.27 -21.31 8.50
N THR A 86 5.14 -20.28 9.34
CA THR A 86 3.92 -19.46 9.42
C THR A 86 3.59 -18.79 8.08
N LEU A 87 4.60 -18.31 7.35
CA LEU A 87 4.39 -17.72 6.02
C LEU A 87 3.89 -18.75 5.00
N LYS A 88 4.39 -19.99 5.03
CA LYS A 88 3.93 -21.06 4.13
C LYS A 88 2.50 -21.52 4.40
N GLU A 89 2.01 -21.39 5.62
CA GLU A 89 0.62 -21.77 5.96
C GLU A 89 -0.38 -20.69 5.55
N LYS A 90 0.06 -19.42 5.48
CA LYS A 90 -0.78 -18.26 5.19
C LYS A 90 -0.76 -17.81 3.73
N CYS A 91 0.15 -18.33 2.91
CA CYS A 91 0.33 -18.01 1.49
C CYS A 91 0.27 -19.28 0.65
#